data_AF-A0A7S2Z3T0-F1
#
_entry.id   AF-A0A7S2Z3T0-F1
#
_cell.length_a   1.000
_cell.length_b   1.000
_cell.length_c   1.000
_cell.angle_alpha   90.00
_cell.angle_beta   90.00
_cell.angle_gamma   90.00
#
_symmetry.space_group_name_H-M   'P 1'
#
loop_
_entity.id
_entity.type
_entity.pdbx_description
1 polymer ?
#
loop_
_entity_poly.entity_id
_entity_poly.type
_entity_poly.pdbx_seq_one_letter_code
_entity_poly.pdbx_strand_id
1 'polypeptide(L)'
;HMKRVKDKLLYEKKVGEEQEERRKQREAKKYAKQVQAEKLKERAQAKNKQISSLKEWRKQRANSNYEGDGGDFSPQDFDFSGKKKQEGKQPAGQRIFGGRNKSKKREARDKKFGFGGRKKIQKQNDAKSSADDSGWTQGRYGGKFAGSAMAKTKKKKAASKKNRPGKARREQMRS
;
A
#
# COMPACT_ATOMS: atom_id res chain seq x y z
N HIS A 1 8.90 45.96 26.01
CA HIS A 1 7.57 45.41 26.37
C HIS A 1 6.76 44.93 25.15
N MET A 2 6.57 45.77 24.12
CA MET A 2 5.73 45.47 22.94
C MET A 2 6.19 44.30 22.07
N LYS A 3 7.50 44.05 21.93
CA LYS A 3 8.01 42.90 21.16
C LYS A 3 7.45 41.57 21.69
N ARG A 4 7.43 41.39 23.02
CA ARG A 4 6.86 40.20 23.67
C ARG A 4 5.34 40.08 23.46
N VAL A 5 4.62 41.19 23.39
CA VAL A 5 3.17 41.19 23.12
C VAL A 5 2.91 40.78 21.67
N LYS A 6 3.69 41.31 20.72
CA LYS A 6 3.63 40.91 19.31
C LYS A 6 3.99 39.43 19.13
N ASP A 7 5.01 38.93 19.81
CA ASP A 7 5.41 37.53 19.76
C ASP A 7 4.31 36.59 20.28
N LYS A 8 3.64 36.97 21.39
CA LYS A 8 2.48 36.24 21.92
C LYS A 8 1.30 36.22 20.94
N LEU A 9 0.95 37.37 20.36
CA LEU A 9 -0.12 37.47 19.35
C LEU A 9 0.16 36.61 18.11
N LEU A 10 1.41 36.58 17.64
CA LEU A 10 1.80 35.73 16.51
C LEU A 10 1.76 34.24 16.86
N TYR A 11 2.13 33.89 18.09
CA TYR A 11 2.05 32.52 18.58
C TYR A 11 0.59 32.03 18.69
N GLU A 12 -0.29 32.84 19.28
CA GLU A 12 -1.72 32.51 19.40
C GLU A 12 -2.38 32.31 18.04
N LYS A 13 -2.08 33.16 17.05
CA LYS A 13 -2.55 32.98 15.67
C LYS A 13 -2.10 31.65 15.08
N LYS A 14 -0.81 31.31 15.19
CA LYS A 14 -0.27 30.03 14.71
C LYS A 14 -0.93 28.83 15.38
N VAL A 15 -1.17 28.90 16.68
CA VAL A 15 -1.86 27.83 17.43
C VAL A 15 -3.31 27.69 16.95
N GLY A 16 -4.01 28.80 16.68
CA GLY A 16 -5.35 28.79 16.09
C GLY A 16 -5.36 28.11 14.72
N GLU A 17 -4.47 28.55 13.82
CA GLU A 17 -4.32 27.98 12.47
C GLU A 17 -4.01 26.48 12.51
N GLU A 18 -3.07 26.04 13.36
CA GLU A 18 -2.72 24.63 13.49
C GLU A 18 -3.91 23.78 13.99
N GLN A 19 -4.71 24.33 14.92
CA GLN A 19 -5.92 23.65 15.40
C GLN A 19 -6.97 23.51 14.30
N GLU A 20 -7.20 24.55 13.51
CA GLU A 20 -8.11 24.53 12.37
C GLU A 20 -7.65 23.54 11.29
N GLU A 21 -6.37 23.55 10.94
CA GLU A 21 -5.80 22.57 10.02
C GLU A 21 -5.96 21.15 10.53
N ARG A 22 -5.73 20.92 11.82
CA ARG A 22 -5.93 19.60 12.45
C ARG A 22 -7.40 19.18 12.40
N ARG A 23 -8.35 20.09 12.62
CA ARG A 23 -9.81 19.82 12.47
C ARG A 23 -10.14 19.46 11.03
N LYS A 24 -9.69 20.27 10.06
CA LYS A 24 -9.87 20.04 8.62
C LYS A 24 -9.29 18.70 8.17
N GLN A 25 -8.09 18.33 8.66
CA GLN A 25 -7.49 17.03 8.36
C GLN A 25 -8.29 15.85 8.93
N ARG A 26 -8.88 16.00 10.12
CA ARG A 26 -9.74 14.96 10.72
C ARG A 26 -11.02 14.80 9.92
N GLU A 27 -11.67 15.90 9.55
CA GLU A 27 -12.87 15.90 8.71
C GLU A 27 -12.57 15.30 7.34
N ALA A 28 -11.50 15.74 6.66
CA ALA A 28 -11.08 15.18 5.39
C ALA A 28 -10.88 13.67 5.48
N LYS A 29 -10.26 13.16 6.56
CA LYS A 29 -10.10 11.70 6.77
C LYS A 29 -11.43 10.99 7.02
N LYS A 30 -12.34 11.60 7.78
CA LYS A 30 -13.68 11.07 8.06
C LYS A 30 -14.50 10.95 6.77
N TYR A 31 -14.50 11.98 5.95
CA TYR A 31 -15.31 12.08 4.73
C TYR A 31 -14.62 11.53 3.47
N ALA A 32 -13.31 11.26 3.48
CA ALA A 32 -12.55 10.83 2.30
C ALA A 32 -13.19 9.66 1.54
N LYS A 33 -13.66 8.64 2.27
CA LYS A 33 -14.29 7.47 1.64
C LYS A 33 -15.68 7.77 1.08
N GLN A 34 -16.45 8.62 1.76
CA GLN A 34 -17.77 9.06 1.30
C GLN A 34 -17.62 9.88 0.01
N VAL A 35 -16.70 10.86 0.00
CA VAL A 35 -16.37 11.66 -1.19
C VAL A 35 -15.88 10.79 -2.34
N GLN A 36 -15.07 9.76 -2.08
CA GLN A 36 -14.64 8.82 -3.13
C GLN A 36 -15.82 8.03 -3.70
N ALA A 37 -16.71 7.53 -2.85
CA ALA A 37 -17.89 6.79 -3.28
C ALA A 37 -18.86 7.68 -4.08
N GLU A 38 -19.10 8.90 -3.63
CA GLU A 38 -19.92 9.90 -4.32
C GLU A 38 -19.34 10.25 -5.69
N LYS A 39 -18.03 10.51 -5.79
CA LYS A 39 -17.37 10.77 -7.08
C LYS A 39 -17.48 9.60 -8.05
N LEU A 40 -17.44 8.36 -7.56
CA LEU A 40 -17.65 7.18 -8.42
C LEU A 40 -19.10 7.08 -8.89
N LYS A 41 -20.08 7.36 -8.02
CA LYS A 41 -21.50 7.41 -8.38
C LYS A 41 -21.77 8.50 -9.41
N GLU A 42 -21.27 9.72 -9.17
CA GLU A 42 -21.39 10.85 -10.09
C GLU A 42 -20.78 10.53 -11.46
N ARG A 43 -19.58 9.95 -11.48
CA ARG A 43 -18.94 9.52 -12.74
C ARG A 43 -19.75 8.45 -13.46
N ALA A 44 -20.34 7.50 -12.75
CA ALA A 44 -21.19 6.47 -13.35
C ALA A 44 -22.47 7.09 -13.92
N GLN A 45 -23.11 8.00 -13.18
CA GLN A 45 -24.28 8.74 -13.67
C GLN A 45 -23.95 9.58 -14.90
N ALA A 46 -22.82 10.30 -14.90
CA ALA A 46 -22.37 11.07 -16.05
C ALA A 46 -22.16 10.19 -17.29
N LYS A 47 -21.52 9.02 -17.13
CA LYS A 47 -21.38 8.04 -18.22
C LYS A 47 -22.72 7.52 -18.71
N ASN A 48 -23.65 7.22 -17.81
CA ASN A 48 -24.97 6.72 -18.18
C ASN A 48 -25.76 7.79 -18.95
N LYS A 49 -25.68 9.06 -18.53
CA LYS A 49 -26.29 10.20 -19.25
C LYS A 49 -25.69 10.39 -20.65
N GLN A 50 -24.38 10.23 -20.80
CA GLN A 50 -23.72 10.26 -22.11
C GLN A 50 -24.15 9.09 -23.00
N ILE A 51 -24.30 7.89 -22.42
CA ILE A 51 -24.77 6.73 -23.18
C ILE A 51 -26.23 6.90 -23.57
N SER A 52 -27.09 7.47 -22.71
CA SER A 52 -28.50 7.71 -23.04
C SER A 52 -28.62 8.74 -24.16
N SER A 53 -27.89 9.85 -24.12
CA SER A 53 -27.91 10.84 -25.20
C SER A 53 -27.42 10.26 -26.53
N LEU A 54 -26.34 9.44 -26.51
CA LEU A 54 -25.87 8.74 -27.71
C LEU A 54 -26.90 7.74 -28.24
N LYS A 55 -27.63 7.05 -27.36
CA LYS A 55 -28.71 6.11 -27.77
C LYS A 55 -29.89 6.85 -28.37
N GLU A 56 -30.31 7.95 -27.77
CA GLU A 56 -31.37 8.81 -28.30
C GLU A 56 -31.00 9.36 -29.68
N TRP A 57 -29.77 9.86 -29.84
CA TRP A 57 -29.26 10.32 -31.13
C TRP A 57 -29.23 9.20 -32.18
N ARG A 58 -28.73 8.00 -31.81
CA ARG A 58 -28.75 6.83 -32.70
C ARG A 58 -30.18 6.43 -33.09
N LYS A 59 -31.13 6.49 -32.15
CA LYS A 59 -32.55 6.19 -32.41
C LYS A 59 -33.17 7.23 -33.33
N GLN A 60 -32.88 8.52 -33.13
CA GLN A 60 -33.33 9.59 -34.04
C GLN A 60 -32.79 9.37 -35.45
N ARG A 61 -31.50 9.06 -35.60
CA ARG A 61 -30.87 8.77 -36.90
C ARG A 61 -31.45 7.53 -37.59
N ALA A 62 -31.76 6.48 -36.83
CA ALA A 62 -32.40 5.28 -37.37
C ALA A 62 -33.84 5.56 -37.82
N ASN A 63 -34.59 6.35 -37.06
CA ASN A 63 -35.97 6.72 -37.40
C ASN A 63 -36.04 7.69 -38.59
N SER A 64 -35.02 8.53 -38.81
CA SER A 64 -34.93 9.44 -39.96
C SER A 64 -34.38 8.77 -41.23
N ASN A 65 -34.39 7.43 -41.29
CA ASN A 65 -34.04 6.60 -42.44
C ASN A 65 -32.70 6.92 -43.14
N TYR A 66 -31.73 7.52 -42.43
CA TYR A 66 -30.49 8.04 -43.00
C TYR A 66 -30.68 8.99 -44.21
N GLU A 67 -31.89 9.55 -44.40
CA GLU A 67 -32.15 10.52 -45.45
C GLU A 67 -31.57 11.88 -45.05
N GLY A 68 -30.35 12.15 -45.53
CA GLY A 68 -29.80 13.50 -45.52
C GLY A 68 -28.42 13.69 -44.94
N ASP A 69 -27.59 12.66 -44.74
CA ASP A 69 -26.17 12.94 -44.47
C ASP A 69 -25.18 11.86 -44.90
N GLY A 70 -24.78 11.95 -46.18
CA GLY A 70 -23.54 11.41 -46.71
C GLY A 70 -22.40 12.44 -46.71
N GLY A 71 -22.43 13.45 -45.86
CA GLY A 71 -21.49 14.57 -45.86
C GLY A 71 -20.99 14.94 -44.47
N ASP A 72 -19.82 14.38 -44.13
CA ASP A 72 -18.76 15.15 -43.45
C ASP A 72 -19.22 16.18 -42.39
N PHE A 73 -19.61 15.73 -41.19
CA PHE A 73 -19.56 16.61 -40.01
C PHE A 73 -18.72 16.01 -38.88
N SER A 74 -17.60 16.70 -38.71
CA SER A 74 -16.43 16.43 -37.88
C SER A 74 -16.72 16.15 -36.39
N PRO A 75 -15.85 15.37 -35.70
CA PRO A 75 -15.80 15.26 -34.23
C PRO A 75 -15.59 16.57 -33.44
N GLN A 76 -15.73 17.74 -34.07
CA GLN A 76 -15.43 19.06 -33.50
C GLN A 76 -16.46 19.55 -32.48
N ASP A 77 -17.68 19.00 -32.48
CA ASP A 77 -18.73 19.36 -31.49
C ASP A 77 -18.55 18.66 -30.14
N PHE A 78 -17.57 17.76 -30.04
CA PHE A 78 -17.05 17.31 -28.75
C PHE A 78 -15.87 18.21 -28.40
N ASP A 79 -16.15 19.41 -27.88
CA ASP A 79 -15.11 20.30 -27.33
C ASP A 79 -14.45 19.63 -26.11
N PHE A 80 -13.47 18.80 -26.41
CA PHE A 80 -12.48 18.29 -25.49
C PHE A 80 -11.20 19.13 -25.69
N SER A 81 -11.29 20.45 -25.45
CA SER A 81 -10.16 21.39 -25.38
C SER A 81 -9.23 21.13 -24.18
N GLY A 82 -8.95 19.86 -23.89
CA GLY A 82 -7.83 19.42 -23.05
C GLY A 82 -6.71 18.88 -23.92
N LYS A 83 -5.92 19.76 -24.53
CA LYS A 83 -4.64 19.42 -25.20
C LYS A 83 -3.83 18.46 -24.32
N LYS A 84 -3.83 17.17 -24.66
CA LYS A 84 -2.81 16.22 -24.22
C LYS A 84 -2.21 15.60 -25.47
N LYS A 85 -1.01 16.10 -25.80
CA LYS A 85 -0.06 15.50 -26.73
C LYS A 85 -0.16 13.98 -26.65
N GLN A 86 -0.54 13.36 -27.76
CA GLN A 86 -0.42 11.93 -27.95
C GLN A 86 1.07 11.58 -28.05
N GLU A 87 1.71 11.36 -26.91
CA GLU A 87 2.94 10.58 -26.87
C GLU A 87 2.56 9.10 -26.84
N GLY A 88 2.69 8.45 -28.00
CA GLY A 88 2.83 7.00 -28.22
C GLY A 88 2.13 6.07 -27.23
N LYS A 89 0.80 5.95 -27.31
CA LYS A 89 0.10 4.85 -26.63
C LYS A 89 0.10 3.61 -27.53
N GLN A 90 1.09 2.76 -27.31
CA GLN A 90 1.05 1.39 -27.82
C GLN A 90 -0.19 0.62 -27.31
N PRO A 91 -0.71 -0.34 -28.10
CA PRO A 91 -1.98 -1.00 -27.84
C PRO A 91 -2.00 -1.72 -26.49
N ALA A 92 -3.15 -1.60 -25.81
CA ALA A 92 -3.43 -2.20 -24.52
C ALA A 92 -3.52 -3.73 -24.65
N GLY A 93 -2.38 -4.41 -24.58
CA GLY A 93 -2.33 -5.88 -24.58
C GLY A 93 -0.92 -6.46 -24.50
N GLN A 94 0.08 -5.78 -25.08
CA GLN A 94 1.44 -6.32 -25.18
C GLN A 94 2.29 -6.24 -23.89
N ARG A 95 1.83 -5.53 -22.84
CA ARG A 95 2.62 -5.36 -21.60
C ARG A 95 2.50 -6.51 -20.59
N ILE A 96 1.65 -7.51 -20.83
CA ILE A 96 1.39 -8.55 -19.82
C ILE A 96 2.50 -9.62 -19.81
N PHE A 97 3.19 -9.86 -20.93
CA PHE A 97 4.17 -10.96 -21.02
C PHE A 97 5.54 -10.60 -21.61
N GLY A 98 5.78 -9.35 -22.05
CA GLY A 98 7.06 -8.96 -22.65
C GLY A 98 7.61 -7.64 -22.11
N GLY A 99 8.73 -7.71 -21.39
CA GLY A 99 9.75 -6.66 -21.47
C GLY A 99 9.62 -5.39 -20.62
N ARG A 100 8.76 -5.32 -19.60
CA ARG A 100 8.86 -4.23 -18.60
C ARG A 100 9.55 -4.75 -17.34
N ASN A 101 10.81 -4.36 -17.15
CA ASN A 101 11.60 -4.65 -15.95
C ASN A 101 10.71 -4.48 -14.70
N LYS A 102 10.62 -5.55 -13.90
CA LYS A 102 9.83 -5.53 -12.65
C LYS A 102 10.31 -4.31 -11.85
N SER A 103 9.38 -3.48 -11.39
CA SER A 103 9.74 -2.35 -10.54
C SER A 103 10.62 -2.83 -9.38
N LYS A 104 11.67 -2.09 -9.01
CA LYS A 104 12.52 -2.42 -7.84
C LYS A 104 11.68 -2.71 -6.57
N LYS A 105 10.54 -2.04 -6.42
CA LYS A 105 9.57 -2.28 -5.32
C LYS A 105 8.85 -3.62 -5.44
N ARG A 106 8.61 -4.10 -6.66
CA ARG A 106 8.06 -5.45 -6.92
C ARG A 106 9.12 -6.50 -6.71
N GLU A 107 10.34 -6.30 -7.21
CA GLU A 107 11.47 -7.22 -6.99
C GLU A 107 11.78 -7.40 -5.50
N ALA A 108 11.83 -6.31 -4.72
CA ALA A 108 12.06 -6.39 -3.27
C ALA A 108 10.94 -7.15 -2.54
N ARG A 109 9.69 -7.02 -3.00
CA ARG A 109 8.56 -7.76 -2.44
C ARG A 109 8.58 -9.23 -2.86
N ASP A 110 8.90 -9.51 -4.11
CA ASP A 110 9.01 -10.87 -4.62
C ASP A 110 10.16 -11.60 -3.92
N LYS A 111 11.29 -10.93 -3.64
CA LYS A 111 12.38 -11.46 -2.80
C LYS A 111 11.94 -11.72 -1.35
N LYS A 112 11.16 -10.80 -0.76
CA LYS A 112 10.73 -10.90 0.64
C LYS A 112 9.60 -11.93 0.85
N PHE A 113 8.74 -12.12 -0.14
CA PHE A 113 7.46 -12.80 0.04
C PHE A 113 7.15 -13.88 -1.01
N GLY A 114 8.01 -14.06 -2.02
CA GLY A 114 7.73 -14.89 -3.19
C GLY A 114 6.89 -14.15 -4.24
N PHE A 115 6.80 -14.72 -5.44
CA PHE A 115 5.92 -14.21 -6.49
C PHE A 115 4.45 -14.39 -6.07
N GLY A 116 3.69 -13.30 -5.99
CA GLY A 116 2.28 -13.33 -5.59
C GLY A 116 1.99 -12.92 -4.14
N GLY A 117 2.98 -12.41 -3.40
CA GLY A 117 2.80 -11.99 -2.01
C GLY A 117 3.00 -13.13 -1.02
N ARG A 118 2.94 -12.82 0.29
CA ARG A 118 3.32 -13.75 1.38
C ARG A 118 2.56 -15.07 1.25
N LYS A 119 3.24 -16.13 0.77
CA LYS A 119 2.78 -17.49 1.05
C LYS A 119 2.83 -17.65 2.57
N LYS A 120 1.66 -17.76 3.21
CA LYS A 120 1.47 -17.85 4.68
C LYS A 120 2.14 -19.09 5.33
N ILE A 121 3.03 -19.77 4.61
CA ILE A 121 3.60 -21.08 4.93
C ILE A 121 4.96 -20.96 5.65
N GLN A 122 5.57 -19.76 5.74
CA GLN A 122 6.86 -19.57 6.44
C GLN A 122 6.85 -19.88 7.96
N LYS A 123 5.72 -20.29 8.52
CA LYS A 123 5.59 -20.76 9.91
C LYS A 123 4.71 -22.01 9.98
N GLN A 124 4.93 -22.96 9.09
CA GLN A 124 4.36 -24.30 9.24
C GLN A 124 5.42 -25.21 9.85
N ASN A 125 5.00 -26.08 10.76
CA ASN A 125 5.85 -27.14 11.28
C ASN A 125 5.97 -28.19 10.17
N ASP A 126 7.17 -28.43 9.68
CA ASP A 126 7.45 -29.55 8.79
C ASP A 126 7.52 -30.85 9.61
N ALA A 127 7.28 -32.02 8.99
CA ALA A 127 7.33 -33.32 9.67
C ALA A 127 8.64 -33.59 10.43
N LYS A 128 9.73 -32.94 10.02
CA LYS A 128 11.03 -33.00 10.70
C LYS A 128 11.11 -32.10 11.95
N SER A 129 10.38 -30.99 11.96
CA SER A 129 10.35 -30.04 13.10
C SER A 129 9.30 -30.38 14.16
N SER A 130 8.29 -31.19 13.83
CA SER A 130 7.27 -31.63 14.80
C SER A 130 7.77 -32.70 15.77
N ALA A 131 8.86 -33.39 15.43
CA ALA A 131 9.48 -34.44 16.24
C ALA A 131 10.87 -34.06 16.77
N ASP A 132 11.28 -32.77 16.66
CA ASP A 132 12.59 -32.30 17.11
C ASP A 132 12.53 -31.83 18.58
N ASP A 133 12.75 -32.78 19.49
CA ASP A 133 12.80 -32.54 20.94
C ASP A 133 14.19 -32.07 21.41
N SER A 134 15.16 -31.88 20.50
CA SER A 134 16.56 -31.59 20.86
C SER A 134 16.77 -30.23 21.54
N GLY A 135 15.78 -29.34 21.48
CA GLY A 135 15.73 -28.07 22.21
C GLY A 135 15.07 -28.15 23.59
N TRP A 136 14.51 -29.30 23.98
CA TRP A 136 13.87 -29.50 25.26
C TRP A 136 14.92 -29.82 26.33
N THR A 137 15.17 -28.87 27.21
CA THR A 137 15.95 -29.10 28.43
C THR A 137 15.01 -29.04 29.63
N GLN A 138 15.02 -30.05 30.50
CA GLN A 138 14.36 -29.94 31.79
C GLN A 138 14.96 -28.76 32.55
N GLY A 139 14.18 -27.69 32.69
CA GLY A 139 14.55 -26.53 33.49
C GLY A 139 14.77 -26.95 34.94
N ARG A 140 15.73 -26.31 35.62
CA ARG A 140 16.14 -26.57 37.01
C ARG A 140 15.06 -26.31 38.08
N TYR A 141 13.80 -26.16 37.68
CA TYR A 141 12.66 -25.96 38.59
C TYR A 141 11.73 -27.19 38.64
N GLY A 142 12.08 -28.29 37.96
CA GLY A 142 11.35 -29.56 37.98
C GLY A 142 12.07 -30.68 38.73
N GLY A 143 12.78 -30.36 39.82
CA GLY A 143 13.45 -31.34 40.66
C GLY A 143 12.65 -31.65 41.93
N LYS A 144 11.78 -32.66 41.88
CA LYS A 144 11.56 -33.53 43.04
C LYS A 144 11.55 -34.97 42.54
N PHE A 145 12.43 -35.77 43.13
CA PHE A 145 12.68 -37.20 42.97
C PHE A 145 13.88 -37.61 42.11
N ALA A 146 14.77 -38.36 42.78
CA ALA A 146 16.01 -39.01 42.35
C ALA A 146 17.16 -38.04 41.97
N GLY A 147 18.28 -37.94 42.68
CA GLY A 147 18.96 -38.93 43.51
C GLY A 147 20.38 -39.04 42.96
N SER A 148 21.36 -38.69 43.80
CA SER A 148 22.79 -38.99 43.67
C SER A 148 23.69 -38.11 42.78
N ALA A 149 24.77 -37.67 43.42
CA ALA A 149 26.15 -37.68 42.93
C ALA A 149 26.55 -36.79 41.73
N MET A 150 27.21 -35.67 42.10
CA MET A 150 28.60 -35.40 41.71
C MET A 150 29.00 -35.72 40.25
N ALA A 151 29.09 -34.69 39.42
CA ALA A 151 30.08 -34.67 38.33
C ALA A 151 30.50 -33.24 38.00
N LYS A 152 31.61 -32.82 38.62
CA LYS A 152 32.48 -31.76 38.10
C LYS A 152 33.03 -32.22 36.75
N THR A 153 32.58 -31.67 35.62
CA THR A 153 33.37 -31.74 34.39
C THR A 153 33.09 -30.58 33.43
N LYS A 154 34.13 -29.77 33.29
CA LYS A 154 34.68 -29.20 32.05
C LYS A 154 33.71 -28.54 31.06
N LYS A 155 33.89 -27.22 30.95
CA LYS A 155 33.96 -26.47 29.68
C LYS A 155 34.05 -27.40 28.45
N LYS A 156 32.99 -27.41 27.64
CA LYS A 156 33.13 -27.53 26.19
C LYS A 156 32.37 -26.39 25.54
N LYS A 157 33.15 -25.53 24.87
CA LYS A 157 32.69 -24.48 23.97
C LYS A 157 31.79 -25.12 22.92
N ALA A 158 30.50 -24.81 22.93
CA ALA A 158 29.65 -25.04 21.77
C ALA A 158 29.80 -23.84 20.83
N ALA A 159 30.17 -24.15 19.61
CA ALA A 159 30.54 -23.23 18.55
C ALA A 159 29.44 -22.21 18.22
N SER A 160 29.94 -21.04 17.79
CA SER A 160 29.23 -19.86 17.33
C SER A 160 27.96 -20.11 16.50
N LYS A 161 26.80 -19.83 17.09
CA LYS A 161 25.68 -19.22 16.34
C LYS A 161 25.71 -17.72 16.68
N LYS A 162 25.74 -16.86 15.65
CA LYS A 162 25.82 -15.40 15.76
C LYS A 162 24.63 -14.87 16.58
N ASN A 163 24.77 -14.81 17.90
CA ASN A 163 23.85 -14.10 18.76
C ASN A 163 23.97 -12.61 18.45
N ARG A 164 22.88 -12.06 17.93
CA ARG A 164 22.74 -10.64 17.60
C ARG A 164 23.09 -9.83 18.86
N PRO A 165 24.05 -8.87 18.80
CA PRO A 165 24.49 -8.15 19.99
C PRO A 165 23.30 -7.47 20.68
N GLY A 166 23.33 -7.45 22.02
CA GLY A 166 22.30 -6.84 22.87
C GLY A 166 22.07 -5.37 22.53
N LYS A 167 20.92 -4.83 22.93
CA LYS A 167 20.42 -3.51 22.49
C LYS A 167 21.43 -2.38 22.73
N ALA A 168 22.04 -2.31 23.91
CA ALA A 168 23.06 -1.32 24.26
C ALA A 168 24.28 -1.36 23.32
N ARG A 169 24.78 -2.57 23.00
CA ARG A 169 25.94 -2.74 22.12
C ARG A 169 25.66 -2.34 20.66
N ARG A 170 24.39 -2.36 20.24
CA ARG A 170 23.96 -1.91 18.89
C ARG A 170 23.84 -0.39 18.80
N GLU A 171 23.58 0.29 19.90
CA GLU A 171 23.53 1.75 19.94
C GLU A 171 24.95 2.33 19.93
N GLN A 172 25.91 1.70 20.61
CA GLN A 172 27.32 2.09 20.56
C GLN A 172 27.99 1.91 19.19
N MET A 173 27.52 0.96 18.37
CA MET A 173 28.05 0.79 16.99
C MET A 173 27.44 1.79 15.99
N ARG A 174 26.50 2.63 16.42
CA ARG A 174 25.85 3.64 15.57
C ARG A 174 26.44 5.04 15.72
N SER A 175 27.24 5.28 16.77
CA SER A 175 28.01 6.50 16.98
C SER A 175 29.33 6.46 16.23
#